data_AF-A0A2D5AZ03-F1
#
_entry.id   AF-A0A2D5AZ03-F1
#
_cell.length_a   1.000
_cell.length_b   1.000
_cell.length_c   1.000
_cell.angle_alpha   90.00
_cell.angle_beta   90.00
_cell.angle_gamma   90.00
#
_symmetry.space_group_name_H-M   'P 1'
#
loop_
_entity.id
_entity.type
_entity.pdbx_description
1 polymer ?
#
loop_
_entity_poly.entity_id
_entity_poly.type
_entity_poly.pdbx_seq_one_letter_code
_entity_poly.pdbx_strand_id
1 'polypeptide(L)'
;MFFGALTPPFRGRPVHSRVQVFFKIEAGALAEKLPEKTRPRTWRGECLGELRFSRLDAGRALLRPLSGRTDHFSCRFAVDMETPDGLQPRTWVLARKTSSWFEAVYDNVLLGSGYKRSRFLVTDEANRFDLLIAGDGRAEVKLSAEAVERSCSVLFPSARAVQEFLGSTHRLEPFDCRAPEAGDDPPVHLALEPLLLHELEARTFEAFPAGSITVDSAWRWVAQRRVFASETAFESRDSAVPAT
;
A
#
# COMPACT_ATOMS: atom_id res chain seq x y z
N MET A 1 -4.10 -5.72 -38.13
CA MET A 1 -4.35 -6.42 -36.84
C MET A 1 -4.64 -5.37 -35.79
N PHE A 2 -5.88 -5.24 -35.37
CA PHE A 2 -6.27 -4.37 -34.26
C PHE A 2 -5.90 -5.06 -32.96
N PHE A 3 -4.80 -4.66 -32.32
CA PHE A 3 -4.65 -4.88 -30.88
C PHE A 3 -5.56 -3.87 -30.19
N GLY A 4 -6.86 -4.17 -30.11
CA GLY A 4 -7.73 -3.49 -29.16
C GLY A 4 -7.10 -3.68 -27.78
N ALA A 5 -6.78 -2.58 -27.10
CA ALA A 5 -6.21 -2.62 -25.76
C ALA A 5 -7.22 -3.35 -24.84
N LEU A 6 -7.01 -4.65 -24.64
CA LEU A 6 -7.73 -5.43 -23.66
C LEU A 6 -7.38 -4.83 -22.31
N THR A 7 -8.29 -4.01 -21.79
CA THR A 7 -8.25 -3.59 -20.39
C THR A 7 -8.20 -4.87 -19.56
N PRO A 8 -7.18 -5.06 -18.70
CA PRO A 8 -7.09 -6.26 -17.90
C PRO A 8 -8.39 -6.44 -17.11
N PRO A 9 -8.90 -7.67 -16.95
CA PRO A 9 -10.23 -7.92 -16.38
C PRO A 9 -10.38 -7.48 -14.91
N PHE A 10 -9.27 -7.08 -14.29
CA PHE A 10 -9.20 -6.67 -12.88
C PHE A 10 -8.98 -5.18 -12.66
N ARG A 11 -8.82 -4.38 -13.71
CA ARG A 11 -8.57 -2.94 -13.57
C ARG A 11 -9.84 -2.22 -13.09
N GLY A 12 -9.69 -1.26 -12.17
CA GLY A 12 -10.78 -0.41 -11.68
C GLY A 12 -11.73 -1.10 -10.70
N ARG A 13 -11.23 -2.09 -9.95
CA ARG A 13 -12.01 -2.69 -8.85
C ARG A 13 -12.06 -1.70 -7.68
N PRO A 14 -13.23 -1.49 -7.06
CA PRO A 14 -13.31 -0.58 -5.92
C PRO A 14 -12.40 -1.04 -4.78
N VAL A 15 -11.61 -0.10 -4.25
CA VAL A 15 -10.84 -0.32 -3.03
C VAL A 15 -11.80 -0.30 -1.86
N HIS A 16 -11.96 -1.45 -1.21
CA HIS A 16 -12.75 -1.57 0.01
C HIS A 16 -12.00 -1.00 1.22
N SER A 17 -10.71 -1.36 1.32
CA SER A 17 -9.81 -0.95 2.38
C SER A 17 -8.38 -0.99 1.88
N ARG A 18 -7.55 -0.05 2.33
CA ARG A 18 -6.12 -0.01 1.99
C ARG A 18 -5.36 0.52 3.18
N VAL A 19 -4.31 -0.21 3.57
CA VAL A 19 -3.39 0.19 4.62
C VAL A 19 -2.00 0.29 4.02
N GLN A 20 -1.29 1.37 4.33
CA GLN A 20 0.05 1.65 3.86
C GLN A 20 0.94 1.91 5.06
N VAL A 21 2.04 1.17 5.16
CA VAL A 21 3.10 1.42 6.13
C VAL A 21 4.31 1.93 5.38
N PHE A 22 4.73 3.16 5.70
CA PHE A 22 5.94 3.76 5.17
C PHE A 22 7.10 3.50 6.11
N PHE A 23 8.25 3.18 5.52
CA PHE A 23 9.49 2.96 6.24
C PHE A 23 10.66 3.57 5.47
N LYS A 24 11.65 4.01 6.24
CA LYS A 24 12.95 4.44 5.74
C LYS A 24 13.82 3.22 5.49
N ILE A 25 14.67 3.32 4.47
CA ILE A 25 15.69 2.32 4.17
C ILE A 25 17.02 3.01 3.87
N GLU A 26 18.13 2.44 4.31
CA GLU A 26 19.45 2.92 3.92
C GLU A 26 19.66 2.83 2.41
N ALA A 27 20.14 3.91 1.80
CA ALA A 27 20.29 3.99 0.35
C ALA A 27 21.20 2.88 -0.22
N GLY A 28 22.31 2.57 0.46
CA GLY A 28 23.23 1.50 0.06
C GLY A 28 22.56 0.13 0.08
N ALA A 29 21.84 -0.18 1.16
CA ALA A 29 21.10 -1.44 1.30
C ALA A 29 20.02 -1.62 0.23
N LEU A 30 19.31 -0.54 -0.14
CA LEU A 30 18.35 -0.59 -1.24
C LEU A 30 19.05 -0.76 -2.59
N ALA A 31 20.10 0.03 -2.86
CA ALA A 31 20.81 0.03 -4.14
C ALA A 31 21.33 -1.35 -4.55
N GLU A 32 21.81 -2.15 -3.59
CA GLU A 32 22.28 -3.53 -3.84
C GLU A 32 21.19 -4.48 -4.35
N LYS A 33 19.90 -4.14 -4.17
CA LYS A 33 18.76 -4.95 -4.58
C LYS A 33 18.09 -4.45 -5.85
N LEU A 34 18.38 -3.22 -6.26
CA LEU A 34 17.71 -2.62 -7.39
C LEU A 34 18.17 -3.24 -8.72
N PRO A 35 17.26 -3.35 -9.69
CA PRO A 35 17.64 -3.68 -11.07
C PRO A 35 18.71 -2.72 -11.62
N GLU A 36 19.37 -3.14 -12.71
CA GLU A 36 20.22 -2.22 -13.48
C GLU A 36 19.45 -0.96 -13.87
N LYS A 37 20.16 0.18 -13.96
CA LYS A 37 19.60 1.49 -14.34
C LYS A 37 18.54 2.03 -13.40
N THR A 38 18.37 1.43 -12.21
CA THR A 38 17.57 2.00 -11.13
C THR A 38 18.43 2.39 -9.96
N ARG A 39 18.06 3.49 -9.29
CA ARG A 39 18.72 3.98 -8.09
C ARG A 39 17.71 4.38 -7.03
N PRO A 40 18.07 4.34 -5.74
CA PRO A 40 17.20 4.79 -4.67
C PRO A 40 16.77 6.23 -4.90
N ARG A 41 15.47 6.51 -4.74
CA ARG A 41 14.95 7.87 -4.73
C ARG A 41 14.79 8.33 -3.29
N THR A 42 15.16 9.58 -3.03
CA THR A 42 14.95 10.20 -1.73
C THR A 42 13.69 11.06 -1.69
N TRP A 43 13.03 11.06 -0.55
CA TRP A 43 11.96 11.97 -0.19
C TRP A 43 12.32 12.62 1.14
N ARG A 44 12.47 13.95 1.15
CA ARG A 44 12.94 14.70 2.34
C ARG A 44 14.28 14.16 2.90
N GLY A 45 15.17 13.74 2.01
CA GLY A 45 16.50 13.22 2.36
C GLY A 45 16.56 11.72 2.67
N GLU A 46 15.41 11.03 2.76
CA GLU A 46 15.35 9.61 3.14
C GLU A 46 14.94 8.74 1.95
N CYS A 47 15.52 7.54 1.81
CA CYS A 47 14.99 6.56 0.85
C CYS A 47 13.79 5.83 1.48
N LEU A 48 12.71 5.69 0.71
CA LEU A 48 11.44 5.18 1.24
C LEU A 48 11.03 3.87 0.60
N GLY A 49 10.54 2.98 1.45
CA GLY A 49 9.74 1.84 1.08
C GLY A 49 8.33 1.93 1.65
N GLU A 50 7.45 1.10 1.10
CA GLU A 50 6.05 0.99 1.49
C GLU A 50 5.63 -0.47 1.55
N LEU A 51 5.05 -0.89 2.67
CA LEU A 51 4.21 -2.09 2.73
C LEU A 51 2.77 -1.67 2.48
N ARG A 52 2.16 -2.21 1.43
CA ARG A 52 0.78 -1.91 1.05
C ARG A 52 -0.08 -3.14 1.18
N PHE A 53 -1.11 -3.06 1.99
CA PHE A 53 -2.27 -3.94 1.94
C PHE A 53 -3.40 -3.29 1.15
N SER A 54 -4.13 -4.06 0.35
CA SER A 54 -5.35 -3.60 -0.31
C SER A 54 -6.37 -4.71 -0.41
N ARG A 55 -7.59 -4.43 0.02
CA ARG A 55 -8.77 -5.26 -0.18
C ARG A 55 -9.58 -4.66 -1.31
N LEU A 56 -9.75 -5.42 -2.38
CA LEU A 56 -10.50 -5.01 -3.56
C LEU A 56 -11.86 -5.71 -3.56
N ASP A 57 -12.93 -4.94 -3.67
CA ASP A 57 -14.28 -5.49 -3.82
C ASP A 57 -14.44 -6.16 -5.19
N ALA A 58 -15.50 -6.94 -5.32
CA ALA A 58 -15.89 -7.58 -6.58
C ALA A 58 -15.82 -6.60 -7.76
N GLY A 59 -15.06 -6.94 -8.80
CA GLY A 59 -15.10 -6.20 -10.05
C GLY A 59 -16.41 -6.44 -10.80
N ARG A 60 -16.73 -5.57 -11.76
CA ARG A 60 -17.87 -5.75 -12.69
C ARG A 60 -17.58 -6.79 -13.79
N ALA A 61 -16.79 -7.81 -13.49
CA ALA A 61 -16.45 -8.84 -14.47
C ALA A 61 -17.69 -9.65 -14.87
N LEU A 62 -17.90 -9.88 -16.18
CA LEU A 62 -19.00 -10.72 -16.68
C LEU A 62 -18.96 -12.16 -16.13
N LEU A 63 -17.79 -12.64 -15.71
CA LEU A 63 -17.58 -13.97 -15.19
C LEU A 63 -17.71 -13.98 -13.65
N ARG A 64 -18.93 -14.21 -13.15
CA ARG A 64 -19.28 -14.32 -11.72
C ARG A 64 -18.33 -15.16 -10.84
N PRO A 65 -17.76 -16.32 -11.24
CA PRO A 65 -16.87 -17.06 -10.33
C PRO A 65 -15.53 -16.36 -10.05
N LEU A 66 -15.16 -15.34 -10.82
CA LEU A 66 -13.92 -14.56 -10.65
C LEU A 66 -14.14 -13.23 -9.90
N SER A 67 -15.37 -12.95 -9.49
CA SER A 67 -15.78 -11.66 -8.91
C SER A 67 -15.71 -11.60 -7.39
N GLY A 68 -15.02 -12.52 -6.72
CA GLY A 68 -14.84 -12.48 -5.27
C GLY A 68 -13.98 -11.29 -4.83
N ARG A 69 -14.18 -10.81 -3.60
CA ARG A 69 -13.27 -9.86 -2.95
C ARG A 69 -11.87 -10.48 -2.85
N THR A 70 -10.84 -9.71 -3.19
CA THR A 70 -9.44 -10.19 -3.14
C THR A 70 -8.60 -9.30 -2.25
N ASP A 71 -7.67 -9.93 -1.54
CA ASP A 71 -6.75 -9.28 -0.62
C ASP A 71 -5.36 -9.32 -1.25
N HIS A 72 -4.68 -8.18 -1.21
CA HIS A 72 -3.40 -7.95 -1.86
C HIS A 72 -2.41 -7.40 -0.86
N PHE A 73 -1.16 -7.81 -1.00
CA PHE A 73 -0.04 -7.24 -0.29
C PHE A 73 1.13 -6.98 -1.23
N SER A 74 1.87 -5.92 -0.98
CA SER A 74 3.11 -5.64 -1.71
C SER A 74 4.12 -4.87 -0.88
N CYS A 75 5.40 -5.17 -1.11
CA CYS A 75 6.53 -4.39 -0.60
C CYS A 75 7.14 -3.62 -1.76
N ARG A 76 7.18 -2.28 -1.65
CA ARG A 76 7.50 -1.37 -2.75
C ARG A 76 8.54 -0.36 -2.33
N PHE A 77 9.26 0.21 -3.28
CA PHE A 77 10.28 1.23 -3.06
C PHE A 77 10.15 2.36 -4.08
N ALA A 78 10.33 3.59 -3.62
CA ALA A 78 10.47 4.74 -4.51
C ALA A 78 11.88 4.72 -5.11
N VAL A 79 11.96 4.74 -6.44
CA VAL A 79 13.22 4.69 -7.18
C VAL A 79 13.21 5.70 -8.32
N ASP A 80 14.40 6.08 -8.76
CA ASP A 80 14.57 6.74 -10.05
C ASP A 80 15.11 5.71 -11.04
N MET A 81 14.50 5.63 -12.21
CA MET A 81 14.96 4.76 -13.30
C MET A 81 15.49 5.60 -14.46
N GLU A 82 16.65 5.24 -14.98
CA GLU A 82 17.21 5.85 -16.19
C GLU A 82 16.39 5.42 -17.41
N THR A 83 15.83 6.39 -18.11
CA THR A 83 15.17 6.22 -19.41
C THR A 83 15.86 7.08 -20.47
N PRO A 84 15.53 6.93 -21.76
CA PRO A 84 16.03 7.83 -22.80
C PRO A 84 15.71 9.32 -22.53
N ASP A 85 14.64 9.61 -21.79
CA ASP A 85 14.22 10.96 -21.40
C ASP A 85 14.85 11.43 -20.07
N GLY A 86 15.85 10.69 -19.56
CA GLY A 86 16.51 10.94 -18.29
C GLY A 86 15.93 10.13 -17.13
N LEU A 87 16.20 10.59 -15.91
CA LEU A 87 15.76 9.89 -14.70
C LEU A 87 14.28 10.13 -14.45
N GLN A 88 13.53 9.05 -14.35
CA GLN A 88 12.10 9.08 -14.12
C GLN A 88 11.77 8.49 -12.75
N PRO A 89 10.98 9.20 -11.93
CA PRO A 89 10.27 8.65 -10.79
C PRO A 89 9.54 7.35 -11.11
N ARG A 90 9.81 6.29 -10.36
CA ARG A 90 9.16 4.99 -10.51
C ARG A 90 8.93 4.33 -9.16
N THR A 91 8.12 3.27 -9.19
CA THR A 91 7.98 2.34 -8.07
C THR A 91 8.59 1.01 -8.47
N TRP A 92 9.52 0.50 -7.66
CA TRP A 92 9.99 -0.88 -7.78
C TRP A 92 9.27 -1.75 -6.75
N VAL A 93 8.84 -2.94 -7.15
CA VAL A 93 8.08 -3.85 -6.27
C VAL A 93 8.91 -5.11 -6.01
N LEU A 94 9.32 -5.28 -4.76
CA LEU A 94 10.14 -6.42 -4.32
C LEU A 94 9.31 -7.69 -4.17
N ALA A 95 8.08 -7.57 -3.68
CA ALA A 95 7.21 -8.70 -3.41
C ALA A 95 5.75 -8.35 -3.63
N ARG A 96 4.99 -9.30 -4.19
CA ARG A 96 3.53 -9.22 -4.36
C ARG A 96 2.85 -10.50 -3.90
N LYS A 97 1.69 -10.32 -3.25
CA LYS A 97 0.85 -11.42 -2.79
C LYS A 97 -0.61 -11.14 -3.05
N THR A 98 -1.37 -12.20 -3.30
CA THR A 98 -2.82 -12.15 -3.46
C THR A 98 -3.49 -13.34 -2.77
N SER A 99 -4.71 -13.16 -2.27
CA SER A 99 -5.56 -14.26 -1.83
C SER A 99 -6.18 -15.06 -2.99
N SER A 100 -6.17 -14.51 -4.20
CA SER A 100 -6.75 -15.13 -5.39
C SER A 100 -5.76 -16.04 -6.11
N TRP A 101 -6.11 -17.33 -6.20
CA TRP A 101 -5.34 -18.27 -7.02
C TRP A 101 -5.31 -17.87 -8.49
N PHE A 102 -6.44 -17.37 -9.01
CA PHE A 102 -6.53 -17.00 -10.42
C PHE A 102 -5.64 -15.80 -10.76
N GLU A 103 -5.64 -14.76 -9.92
CA GLU A 103 -4.76 -13.61 -10.12
C GLU A 103 -3.29 -14.03 -10.03
N ALA A 104 -2.94 -14.91 -9.07
CA ALA A 104 -1.57 -15.43 -8.95
C ALA A 104 -1.13 -16.24 -10.18
N VAL A 105 -1.98 -17.10 -10.73
CA VAL A 105 -1.65 -17.90 -11.93
C VAL A 105 -1.61 -17.02 -13.17
N TYR A 106 -2.63 -16.18 -13.38
CA TYR A 106 -2.72 -15.30 -14.53
C TYR A 106 -1.48 -14.39 -14.64
N ASP A 107 -1.08 -13.80 -13.52
CA ASP A 107 0.10 -12.94 -13.48
C ASP A 107 1.41 -13.69 -13.75
N ASN A 108 1.63 -14.84 -13.11
CA ASN A 108 2.85 -15.62 -13.33
C ASN A 108 2.99 -16.12 -14.77
N VAL A 109 1.86 -16.50 -15.42
CA VAL A 109 1.88 -17.03 -16.78
C VAL A 109 2.00 -15.92 -17.83
N LEU A 110 1.37 -14.77 -17.63
CA LEU A 110 1.25 -13.74 -18.67
C LEU A 110 2.12 -12.51 -18.47
N LEU A 111 2.45 -12.17 -17.22
CA LEU A 111 3.07 -10.89 -16.88
C LEU A 111 4.42 -11.05 -16.18
N GLY A 112 4.72 -12.25 -15.65
CA GLY A 112 5.98 -12.53 -14.95
C GLY A 112 6.23 -11.64 -13.74
N SER A 113 5.19 -10.99 -13.19
CA SER A 113 5.33 -9.96 -12.16
C SER A 113 5.47 -10.51 -10.74
N GLY A 114 5.38 -11.85 -10.59
CA GLY A 114 5.81 -12.58 -9.40
C GLY A 114 4.78 -12.63 -8.28
N TYR A 115 3.48 -12.49 -8.60
CA TYR A 115 2.43 -12.67 -7.59
C TYR A 115 2.47 -14.06 -6.96
N LYS A 116 2.59 -14.11 -5.63
CA LYS A 116 2.47 -15.36 -4.87
C LYS A 116 1.10 -15.45 -4.21
N ARG A 117 0.41 -16.58 -4.36
CA ARG A 117 -0.80 -16.85 -3.59
C ARG A 117 -0.45 -16.94 -2.11
N SER A 118 -1.24 -16.31 -1.24
CA SER A 118 -1.08 -16.41 0.21
C SER A 118 -2.44 -16.39 0.91
N ARG A 119 -2.47 -16.83 2.17
CA ARG A 119 -3.69 -16.75 3.00
C ARG A 119 -3.64 -15.49 3.85
N PHE A 120 -4.71 -14.74 3.82
CA PHE A 120 -4.89 -13.50 4.56
C PHE A 120 -5.92 -13.72 5.66
N LEU A 121 -5.65 -13.24 6.86
CA LEU A 121 -6.64 -13.01 7.91
C LEU A 121 -6.63 -11.51 8.18
N VAL A 122 -7.77 -10.86 8.01
CA VAL A 122 -7.88 -9.40 8.11
C VAL A 122 -9.07 -9.06 8.97
N THR A 123 -8.81 -8.29 10.02
CA THR A 123 -9.83 -7.63 10.83
C THR A 123 -9.73 -6.14 10.53
N ASP A 124 -10.80 -5.57 9.99
CA ASP A 124 -10.87 -4.15 9.64
C ASP A 124 -12.12 -3.55 10.28
N GLU A 125 -11.94 -3.03 11.49
CA GLU A 125 -12.98 -2.44 12.33
C GLU A 125 -12.88 -0.91 12.32
N ALA A 126 -13.78 -0.22 13.01
CA ALA A 126 -13.84 1.25 12.97
C ALA A 126 -12.51 1.89 13.38
N ASN A 127 -11.89 1.43 14.47
CA ASN A 127 -10.68 2.00 15.05
C ASN A 127 -9.48 1.05 15.06
N ARG A 128 -9.63 -0.18 14.57
CA ARG A 128 -8.60 -1.22 14.65
C ARG A 128 -8.42 -1.90 13.30
N PHE A 129 -7.16 -2.19 12.97
CA PHE A 129 -6.79 -2.97 11.81
C PHE A 129 -5.76 -4.03 12.19
N ASP A 130 -6.10 -5.30 11.95
CA ASP A 130 -5.17 -6.42 12.08
C ASP A 130 -5.02 -7.14 10.74
N LEU A 131 -3.80 -7.48 10.39
CA LEU A 131 -3.44 -8.25 9.21
C LEU A 131 -2.46 -9.36 9.59
N LEU A 132 -2.83 -10.59 9.23
CA LEU A 132 -1.92 -11.73 9.22
C LEU A 132 -1.85 -12.29 7.81
N ILE A 133 -0.63 -12.40 7.27
CA ILE A 133 -0.35 -13.14 6.05
C ILE A 133 0.42 -14.41 6.44
N ALA A 134 -0.17 -15.56 6.17
CA ALA A 134 0.45 -16.84 6.49
C ALA A 134 1.65 -17.11 5.55
N GLY A 135 2.72 -17.67 6.11
CA GLY A 135 3.85 -18.25 5.39
C GLY A 135 4.14 -19.68 5.84
N ASP A 136 5.25 -20.25 5.34
CA ASP A 136 5.64 -21.63 5.66
C ASP A 136 6.13 -21.76 7.11
N GLY A 137 5.24 -22.22 7.99
CA GLY A 137 5.53 -22.49 9.40
C GLY A 137 5.59 -21.27 10.32
N ARG A 138 5.56 -20.04 9.78
CA ARG A 138 5.46 -18.78 10.53
C ARG A 138 4.73 -17.70 9.75
N ALA A 139 4.29 -16.63 10.43
CA ALA A 139 3.71 -15.47 9.78
C ALA A 139 4.73 -14.84 8.82
N GLU A 140 4.26 -14.45 7.63
CA GLU A 140 5.07 -13.70 6.68
C GLU A 140 4.93 -12.20 6.87
N VAL A 141 3.71 -11.78 7.21
CA VAL A 141 3.42 -10.43 7.68
C VAL A 141 2.46 -10.54 8.85
N LYS A 142 2.74 -9.78 9.91
CA LYS A 142 1.84 -9.55 11.04
C LYS A 142 1.81 -8.05 11.29
N LEU A 143 0.62 -7.46 11.30
CA LEU A 143 0.43 -6.04 11.54
C LEU A 143 -0.78 -5.86 12.45
N SER A 144 -0.62 -5.08 13.51
CA SER A 144 -1.72 -4.60 14.34
C SER A 144 -1.59 -3.10 14.51
N ALA A 145 -2.69 -2.39 14.28
CA ALA A 145 -2.72 -0.94 14.29
C ALA A 145 -4.07 -0.41 14.77
N GLU A 146 -4.05 0.81 15.30
CA GLU A 146 -5.27 1.54 15.67
C GLU A 146 -5.31 2.92 15.01
N ALA A 147 -6.51 3.39 14.69
CA ALA A 147 -6.70 4.73 14.17
C ALA A 147 -6.45 5.77 15.26
N VAL A 148 -5.70 6.81 14.91
CA VAL A 148 -5.40 7.94 15.79
C VAL A 148 -5.76 9.24 15.10
N GLU A 149 -5.86 10.33 15.86
CA GLU A 149 -6.23 11.64 15.30
C GLU A 149 -5.09 12.31 14.53
N ARG A 150 -3.84 12.05 14.95
CA ARG A 150 -2.65 12.72 14.41
C ARG A 150 -1.51 11.73 14.20
N SER A 151 -0.79 11.92 13.10
CA SER A 151 0.43 11.17 12.81
C SER A 151 1.57 11.69 13.69
N CYS A 152 2.37 10.78 14.26
CA CYS A 152 3.65 11.10 14.91
C CYS A 152 4.84 11.10 13.93
N SER A 153 4.58 10.93 12.64
CA SER A 153 5.59 10.84 11.59
C SER A 153 6.30 12.17 11.33
N VAL A 154 7.61 12.09 11.13
CA VAL A 154 8.41 13.23 10.67
C VAL A 154 8.32 13.39 9.15
N LEU A 155 8.28 12.28 8.41
CA LEU A 155 8.22 12.30 6.95
C LEU A 155 6.84 12.70 6.42
N PHE A 156 5.81 12.24 7.11
CA PHE A 156 4.41 12.39 6.77
C PHE A 156 3.63 12.96 7.96
N PRO A 157 3.82 14.24 8.32
CA PRO A 157 3.10 14.85 9.45
C PRO A 157 1.58 15.00 9.19
N SER A 158 1.12 14.76 7.96
CA SER A 158 -0.29 14.86 7.59
C SER A 158 -0.65 13.97 6.40
N ALA A 159 -1.94 13.69 6.24
CA ALA A 159 -2.50 13.01 5.06
C ALA A 159 -2.10 13.68 3.75
N ARG A 160 -2.03 15.02 3.73
CA ARG A 160 -1.60 15.80 2.56
C ARG A 160 -0.16 15.47 2.15
N ALA A 161 0.75 15.31 3.12
CA ALA A 161 2.14 14.95 2.83
C ALA A 161 2.25 13.55 2.21
N VAL A 162 1.42 12.60 2.65
CA VAL A 162 1.33 11.27 2.03
C VAL A 162 0.83 11.37 0.60
N GLN A 163 -0.26 12.12 0.37
CA GLN A 163 -0.83 12.31 -0.97
C GLN A 163 0.16 12.97 -1.93
N GLU A 164 0.93 13.95 -1.47
CA GLU A 164 1.98 14.61 -2.26
C GLU A 164 3.07 13.62 -2.69
N PHE A 165 3.57 12.81 -1.75
CA PHE A 165 4.57 11.78 -2.04
C PHE A 165 4.05 10.74 -3.04
N LEU A 166 2.85 10.23 -2.81
CA LEU A 166 2.18 9.28 -3.69
C LEU A 166 2.06 9.87 -5.11
N GLY A 167 1.51 11.08 -5.25
CA GLY A 167 1.40 11.77 -6.53
C GLY A 167 2.74 11.99 -7.26
N SER A 168 3.83 12.18 -6.52
CA SER A 168 5.17 12.39 -7.11
C SER A 168 5.86 11.11 -7.61
N THR A 169 5.35 9.93 -7.25
CA THR A 169 6.04 8.63 -7.43
C THR A 169 5.29 7.70 -8.41
N HIS A 170 4.09 8.05 -8.83
CA HIS A 170 3.17 7.18 -9.59
C HIS A 170 3.37 7.16 -11.12
N ARG A 171 4.58 6.86 -11.60
CA ARG A 171 4.71 6.22 -12.92
C ARG A 171 4.96 4.73 -12.73
N LEU A 172 3.90 3.95 -12.86
CA LEU A 172 3.95 2.49 -12.83
C LEU A 172 4.63 1.97 -14.09
N GLU A 173 5.37 0.87 -13.97
CA GLU A 173 5.87 0.15 -15.15
C GLU A 173 4.72 -0.37 -16.03
N PRO A 174 4.94 -0.63 -17.34
CA PRO A 174 3.91 -1.17 -18.22
C PRO A 174 3.31 -2.51 -17.77
N PHE A 175 4.05 -3.28 -16.95
CA PHE A 175 3.54 -4.53 -16.35
C PHE A 175 2.78 -4.26 -15.06
N ASP A 176 3.21 -3.25 -14.30
CA ASP A 176 2.50 -2.80 -13.12
C ASP A 176 1.13 -2.25 -13.48
N CYS A 177 0.96 -1.53 -14.60
CA CYS A 177 -0.35 -1.00 -14.99
C CYS A 177 -1.44 -2.06 -15.26
N ARG A 178 -1.06 -3.35 -15.29
CA ARG A 178 -1.95 -4.50 -15.42
C ARG A 178 -2.23 -5.21 -14.09
N ALA A 179 -1.48 -4.88 -13.05
CA ALA A 179 -1.72 -5.42 -11.72
C ALA A 179 -3.10 -4.93 -11.22
N PRO A 180 -3.89 -5.78 -10.54
CA PRO A 180 -5.25 -5.45 -10.12
C PRO A 180 -5.33 -4.23 -9.19
N GLU A 181 -4.23 -3.90 -8.51
CA GLU A 181 -4.07 -2.75 -7.62
C GLU A 181 -3.45 -1.51 -8.29
N ALA A 182 -3.15 -1.59 -9.59
CA ALA A 182 -2.50 -0.54 -10.33
C ALA A 182 -3.47 0.40 -11.04
N GLY A 183 -3.24 1.70 -10.84
CA GLY A 183 -4.03 2.75 -11.47
C GLY A 183 -5.21 3.24 -10.65
N ASP A 184 -5.38 2.77 -9.41
CA ASP A 184 -6.37 3.36 -8.51
C ASP A 184 -5.72 4.49 -7.74
N ASP A 185 -5.73 5.67 -8.36
CA ASP A 185 -5.81 6.89 -7.58
C ASP A 185 -6.97 6.70 -6.59
N PRO A 186 -6.74 6.91 -5.29
CA PRO A 186 -7.76 6.72 -4.29
C PRO A 186 -8.96 7.58 -4.69
N PRO A 187 -10.14 6.99 -4.90
CA PRO A 187 -11.26 7.73 -5.42
C PRO A 187 -11.59 8.89 -4.45
N VAL A 188 -12.06 10.02 -5.00
CA VAL A 188 -12.24 11.32 -4.32
C VAL A 188 -12.99 11.26 -2.98
N HIS A 189 -13.72 10.17 -2.73
CA HIS A 189 -14.48 9.92 -1.50
C HIS A 189 -13.69 9.21 -0.38
N LEU A 190 -12.42 8.86 -0.59
CA LEU A 190 -11.56 8.27 0.44
C LEU A 190 -10.65 9.33 1.05
N ALA A 191 -10.49 9.26 2.37
CA ALA A 191 -9.56 10.05 3.14
C ALA A 191 -8.50 9.14 3.76
N LEU A 192 -7.30 9.69 3.98
CA LEU A 192 -6.26 9.05 4.75
C LEU A 192 -6.44 9.39 6.23
N GLU A 193 -6.47 8.35 7.05
CA GLU A 193 -6.39 8.47 8.50
C GLU A 193 -5.07 7.87 8.99
N PRO A 194 -4.40 8.51 9.96
CA PRO A 194 -3.18 7.97 10.52
C PRO A 194 -3.47 6.79 11.45
N LEU A 195 -2.55 5.84 11.46
CA LEU A 195 -2.59 4.69 12.35
C LEU A 195 -1.38 4.70 13.30
N LEU A 196 -1.61 4.35 14.55
CA LEU A 196 -0.57 3.93 15.48
C LEU A 196 -0.32 2.43 15.29
N LEU A 197 0.91 2.06 14.93
CA LEU A 197 1.32 0.65 14.82
C LEU A 197 1.68 0.12 16.20
N HIS A 198 0.98 -0.93 16.62
CA HIS A 198 1.30 -1.71 17.82
C HIS A 198 2.28 -2.83 17.53
N GLU A 199 2.15 -3.43 16.34
CA GLU A 199 2.96 -4.55 15.91
C GLU A 199 3.20 -4.49 14.41
N LEU A 200 4.43 -4.74 14.00
CA LEU A 200 4.78 -4.98 12.61
C LEU A 200 5.92 -6.02 12.53
N GLU A 201 5.60 -7.16 11.95
CA GLU A 201 6.56 -8.13 11.47
C GLU A 201 6.37 -8.28 9.96
N ALA A 202 7.45 -8.20 9.19
CA ALA A 202 7.41 -8.41 7.76
C ALA A 202 8.68 -9.14 7.31
N ARG A 203 8.55 -10.41 6.93
CA ARG A 203 9.69 -11.22 6.48
C ARG A 203 10.37 -10.68 5.24
N THR A 204 9.68 -9.86 4.45
CA THR A 204 10.29 -9.13 3.33
C THR A 204 11.43 -8.22 3.78
N PHE A 205 11.47 -7.79 5.05
CA PHE A 205 12.59 -7.03 5.60
C PHE A 205 13.84 -7.89 5.83
N GLU A 206 13.71 -9.22 5.97
CA GLU A 206 14.84 -10.16 6.06
C GLU A 206 15.70 -10.16 4.77
N ALA A 207 15.20 -9.58 3.66
CA ALA A 207 15.98 -9.41 2.44
C ALA A 207 17.08 -8.35 2.54
N PHE A 208 17.04 -7.50 3.58
CA PHE A 208 17.96 -6.38 3.80
C PHE A 208 18.82 -6.59 5.06
N PRO A 209 19.98 -5.92 5.17
CA PRO A 209 20.79 -5.96 6.38
C PRO A 209 19.99 -5.52 7.62
N ALA A 210 20.24 -6.18 8.76
CA ALA A 210 19.61 -5.81 10.02
C ALA A 210 19.91 -4.35 10.37
N GLY A 211 18.89 -3.60 10.81
CA GLY A 211 19.01 -2.17 11.14
C GLY A 211 18.89 -1.20 9.97
N SER A 212 18.95 -1.68 8.71
CA SER A 212 18.84 -0.81 7.53
C SER A 212 17.44 -0.26 7.27
N ILE A 213 16.40 -0.80 7.95
CA ILE A 213 15.00 -0.40 7.81
C ILE A 213 14.50 0.20 9.13
N THR A 214 13.83 1.35 9.04
CA THR A 214 13.16 1.98 10.18
C THR A 214 11.74 2.38 9.78
N VAL A 215 10.74 1.82 10.47
CA VAL A 215 9.33 2.19 10.26
C VAL A 215 9.11 3.65 10.62
N ASP A 216 8.37 4.37 9.78
CA ASP A 216 8.06 5.78 9.99
C ASP A 216 6.59 5.99 10.34
N SER A 217 5.66 5.47 9.53
CA SER A 217 4.24 5.73 9.72
C SER A 217 3.33 4.72 9.07
N ALA A 218 2.08 4.67 9.53
CA ALA A 218 1.03 3.86 8.93
C ALA A 218 -0.22 4.70 8.69
N TRP A 219 -0.92 4.35 7.61
CA TRP A 219 -2.10 5.08 7.15
C TRP A 219 -3.13 4.12 6.61
N ARG A 220 -4.41 4.41 6.86
CA ARG A 220 -5.54 3.69 6.27
C ARG A 220 -6.33 4.62 5.36
N TRP A 221 -6.79 4.10 4.24
CA TRP A 221 -7.80 4.76 3.42
C TRP A 221 -9.18 4.36 3.93
N VAL A 222 -9.97 5.36 4.31
CA VAL A 222 -11.35 5.18 4.78
C VAL A 222 -12.31 6.07 4.00
N ALA A 223 -13.59 5.71 3.96
CA ALA A 223 -14.61 6.59 3.41
C ALA A 223 -14.67 7.91 4.21
N GLN A 224 -14.66 9.06 3.51
CA GLN A 224 -14.63 10.40 4.11
C GLN A 224 -15.67 10.63 5.23
N ARG A 225 -16.84 9.98 5.15
CA ARG A 225 -17.88 10.08 6.19
C ARG A 225 -17.41 9.63 7.59
N ARG A 226 -16.38 8.78 7.70
CA ARG A 226 -15.83 8.33 8.98
C ARG A 226 -14.95 9.38 9.66
N VAL A 227 -14.24 10.21 8.88
CA VAL A 227 -13.29 11.20 9.41
C VAL A 227 -14.02 12.38 10.08
N PHE A 228 -15.17 12.78 9.57
CA PHE A 228 -15.95 13.89 10.14
C PHE A 228 -16.67 13.53 11.45
N ALA A 229 -16.98 12.24 11.68
CA ALA A 229 -17.65 11.80 12.90
C ALA A 229 -16.74 11.91 14.13
N SER A 230 -15.42 11.78 13.97
CA SER A 230 -14.44 12.03 15.03
C SER A 230 -14.24 13.51 15.32
N GLU A 231 -14.29 14.39 14.31
CA GLU A 231 -14.16 15.84 14.51
C GLU A 231 -15.37 16.44 15.23
N THR A 232 -16.59 16.03 14.88
CA THR A 232 -17.82 16.56 15.50
C THR A 232 -18.08 16.03 16.92
N ALA A 233 -17.60 14.84 17.26
CA ALA A 233 -17.70 14.32 18.63
C ALA A 233 -16.87 15.13 19.64
N PHE A 234 -15.78 15.76 19.22
CA PHE A 234 -14.87 16.53 20.07
C PHE A 234 -15.43 17.94 20.40
N GLU A 235 -16.03 18.63 19.43
CA GLU A 235 -16.66 19.95 19.69
C GLU A 235 -17.79 19.87 20.74
N SER A 236 -18.44 18.71 20.87
CA SER A 236 -19.47 18.48 21.89
C SER A 236 -18.91 18.29 23.32
N ARG A 237 -17.62 17.96 23.48
CA ARG A 237 -16.99 17.68 24.79
C ARG A 237 -16.32 18.89 25.42
N ASP A 238 -15.83 19.84 24.61
CA ASP A 238 -15.16 21.05 25.12
C ASP A 238 -16.13 22.19 25.51
N SER A 239 -17.44 22.02 25.29
CA SER A 239 -18.46 23.03 25.65
C SER A 239 -19.06 22.86 27.05
N ALA A 240 -18.62 21.87 27.84
CA ALA A 240 -19.12 21.65 29.21
C ALA A 240 -18.19 22.27 30.25
N VAL A 241 -18.09 23.60 30.28
CA VAL A 241 -17.58 24.32 31.45
C VAL A 241 -18.72 24.40 32.48
N PRO A 242 -18.57 23.84 33.69
CA PRO A 242 -19.57 24.00 34.73
C PRO A 242 -19.59 25.46 35.19
N ALA A 243 -20.74 26.13 35.03
CA ALA A 243 -20.99 27.42 35.64
C ALA A 243 -20.89 27.27 37.17
N THR A 244 -20.02 28.06 37.78
CA THR A 244 -19.94 28.27 39.24
C THR A 244 -20.64 29.58 39.58
#